data_AF-A0A0G4NP02-F1
#
_entry.id   AF-A0A0G4NP02-F1
#
_cell.length_a   1.000
_cell.length_b   1.000
_cell.length_c   1.000
_cell.angle_alpha   90.00
_cell.angle_beta   90.00
_cell.angle_gamma   90.00
#
_symmetry.space_group_name_H-M   'P 1'
#
loop_
_entity.id
_entity.type
_entity.pdbx_description
1 polymer ?
#
loop_
_entity_poly.entity_id
_entity_poly.type
_entity_poly.pdbx_seq_one_letter_code
_entity_poly.pdbx_strand_id
1 'polypeptide(L)'
;MTRSTLDIMVRNNTTSDKAYAHITGLDLNKNNAVFILRADGHSAYYPASPKDILKPLEADCNIPLGPRGSSTKVTIPQIAGGRIWFSLDGPLTFLLNPGPAVVEPSATNPSDPNYNLDWGFCELTYNAAQLYVNISYVDFVSLPIALQLETDDGKVTTVPGFPANALDTVCDALVAQDTNDKAGWSRLVVRAADGKGNLRALSPNSAMVMHPDLLNTYFQSHVDSVWKKYRDNDLVVHTQAEWGDVKGRVGGDDKLTFEGIGSFARPSTCDIFGCSSGPFAGYPADKAAAMGNIGARLGAALNRSTLLSNGRQPEDEKVEAYYQEAETNHYSRICHEVSLEGRGYAFPYDDVGPANGHDQSGCLFDSNPKVLTVTVGGA
;
A
#
# COMPACT_ATOMS: atom_id res chain seq x y z
N MET A 1 -10.34 -1.91 -25.20
CA MET A 1 -11.20 -2.06 -24.01
C MET A 1 -10.98 -3.45 -23.48
N THR A 2 -10.83 -3.59 -22.17
CA THR A 2 -10.72 -4.89 -21.51
C THR A 2 -12.01 -5.69 -21.64
N ARG A 3 -11.98 -6.97 -21.26
CA ARG A 3 -13.16 -7.84 -21.23
C ARG A 3 -14.06 -7.47 -20.04
N SER A 4 -15.30 -7.96 -20.02
CA SER A 4 -16.21 -7.77 -18.88
C SER A 4 -15.78 -8.52 -17.62
N THR A 5 -14.98 -9.58 -17.77
CA THR A 5 -14.43 -10.38 -16.67
C THR A 5 -12.93 -10.60 -16.84
N LEU A 6 -12.26 -10.96 -15.75
CA LEU A 6 -10.86 -11.35 -15.71
C LEU A 6 -10.73 -12.67 -14.97
N ASP A 7 -9.99 -13.60 -15.57
CA ASP A 7 -9.56 -14.83 -14.90
C ASP A 7 -8.30 -14.56 -14.08
N ILE A 8 -8.32 -15.04 -12.83
CA ILE A 8 -7.21 -14.95 -11.90
C ILE A 8 -6.85 -16.37 -11.45
N MET A 9 -5.57 -16.73 -11.58
CA MET A 9 -5.02 -17.95 -11.03
C MET A 9 -4.43 -17.66 -9.66
N VAL A 10 -5.08 -18.15 -8.61
CA VAL A 10 -4.63 -17.99 -7.24
C VAL A 10 -3.82 -19.21 -6.83
N ARG A 11 -2.55 -19.03 -6.46
CA ARG A 11 -1.62 -20.12 -6.13
C ARG A 11 -1.27 -20.13 -4.65
N ASN A 12 -1.29 -21.30 -4.03
CA ASN A 12 -0.79 -21.49 -2.67
C ASN A 12 0.65 -21.99 -2.71
N ASN A 13 1.62 -21.16 -2.33
CA ASN A 13 3.01 -21.56 -2.08
C ASN A 13 3.36 -21.56 -0.59
N THR A 14 2.38 -21.36 0.30
CA THR A 14 2.58 -21.41 1.74
C THR A 14 2.83 -22.84 2.23
N THR A 15 3.25 -22.98 3.48
CA THR A 15 3.38 -24.28 4.14
C THR A 15 2.07 -24.82 4.70
N SER A 16 0.97 -24.06 4.67
CA SER A 16 -0.33 -24.50 5.18
C SER A 16 -1.19 -25.10 4.06
N ASP A 17 -1.76 -26.27 4.34
CA ASP A 17 -2.79 -26.89 3.49
C ASP A 17 -4.18 -26.30 3.71
N LYS A 18 -4.31 -25.36 4.67
CA LYS A 18 -5.54 -24.64 5.03
C LYS A 18 -5.39 -23.16 4.73
N ALA A 19 -5.09 -22.83 3.47
CA ALA A 19 -5.07 -21.46 2.99
C ALA A 19 -6.41 -21.08 2.34
N TYR A 20 -6.85 -19.85 2.58
CA TYR A 20 -8.08 -19.28 2.04
C TYR A 20 -7.79 -18.00 1.27
N ALA A 21 -8.62 -17.71 0.28
CA ALA A 21 -8.70 -16.41 -0.35
C ALA A 21 -10.09 -15.80 -0.23
N HIS A 22 -10.14 -14.47 -0.24
CA HIS A 22 -11.35 -13.68 -0.37
C HIS A 22 -11.10 -12.60 -1.42
N ILE A 23 -12.12 -12.21 -2.18
CA ILE A 23 -12.00 -11.10 -3.14
C ILE A 23 -13.14 -10.12 -2.91
N THR A 24 -12.79 -8.86 -2.62
CA THR A 24 -13.73 -7.76 -2.38
C THR A 24 -13.50 -6.64 -3.38
N GLY A 25 -14.48 -5.76 -3.57
CA GLY A 25 -14.34 -4.53 -4.36
C GLY A 25 -15.69 -3.86 -4.65
N LEU A 26 -15.68 -2.92 -5.60
CA LEU A 26 -16.89 -2.27 -6.12
C LEU A 26 -17.09 -2.65 -7.59
N ASP A 27 -18.21 -3.28 -7.92
CA ASP A 27 -18.53 -3.69 -9.30
C ASP A 27 -18.89 -2.48 -10.15
N LEU A 28 -17.98 -2.13 -11.07
CA LEU A 28 -18.08 -0.97 -11.95
C LEU A 28 -19.25 -1.09 -12.93
N ASN A 29 -19.66 -2.32 -13.25
CA ASN A 29 -20.79 -2.58 -14.14
C ASN A 29 -22.14 -2.49 -13.43
N LYS A 30 -22.14 -2.30 -12.10
CA LYS A 30 -23.34 -2.21 -11.26
C LYS A 30 -23.34 -0.96 -10.38
N ASN A 31 -23.00 0.18 -10.97
CA ASN A 31 -23.02 1.48 -10.29
C ASN A 31 -22.22 1.46 -8.96
N ASN A 32 -21.02 0.87 -9.00
CA ASN A 32 -20.13 0.69 -7.85
C ASN A 32 -20.79 -0.09 -6.69
N ALA A 33 -21.63 -1.08 -7.00
CA ALA A 33 -22.20 -1.95 -5.97
C ALA A 33 -21.10 -2.71 -5.23
N VAL A 34 -21.22 -2.82 -3.91
CA VAL A 34 -20.35 -3.66 -3.09
C VAL A 34 -20.37 -5.09 -3.63
N PHE A 35 -19.19 -5.61 -3.92
CA PHE A 35 -18.96 -6.94 -4.48
C PHE A 35 -18.06 -7.74 -3.56
N ILE A 36 -18.44 -9.00 -3.34
CA ILE A 36 -17.59 -10.03 -2.75
C ILE A 36 -17.72 -11.29 -3.61
N LEU A 37 -16.62 -11.98 -3.89
CA LEU A 37 -16.66 -13.22 -4.64
C LEU A 37 -17.06 -14.39 -3.73
N ARG A 38 -18.02 -15.22 -4.18
CA ARG A 38 -18.43 -16.42 -3.44
C ARG A 38 -17.35 -17.50 -3.45
N ALA A 39 -17.45 -18.45 -2.52
CA ALA A 39 -16.52 -19.55 -2.34
C ALA A 39 -16.32 -20.45 -3.59
N ASP A 40 -17.27 -20.44 -4.54
CA ASP A 40 -17.16 -21.15 -5.81
C ASP A 40 -16.19 -20.51 -6.82
N GLY A 41 -15.62 -19.35 -6.48
CA GLY A 41 -14.62 -18.65 -7.27
C GLY A 41 -15.14 -17.94 -8.52
N HIS A 42 -16.45 -17.89 -8.78
CA HIS A 42 -16.98 -17.25 -10.00
C HIS A 42 -18.33 -16.55 -9.82
N SER A 43 -19.11 -16.91 -8.81
CA SER A 43 -20.39 -16.26 -8.54
C SER A 43 -20.20 -15.00 -7.70
N ALA A 44 -20.78 -13.89 -8.16
CA ALA A 44 -20.79 -12.64 -7.43
C ALA A 44 -21.77 -12.70 -6.22
N TYR A 45 -21.37 -12.11 -5.10
CA TYR A 45 -22.24 -11.78 -3.97
C TYR A 45 -22.35 -10.27 -3.82
N TYR A 46 -23.58 -9.76 -3.85
CA TYR A 46 -23.91 -8.36 -3.60
C TYR A 46 -24.72 -8.32 -2.30
N PRO A 47 -24.11 -7.97 -1.16
CA PRO A 47 -24.80 -7.98 0.12
C PRO A 47 -25.94 -6.96 0.13
N ALA A 48 -27.05 -7.31 0.79
CA ALA A 48 -28.08 -6.32 1.13
C ALA A 48 -27.58 -5.40 2.25
N SER A 49 -28.11 -4.18 2.33
CA SER A 49 -27.84 -3.31 3.48
C SER A 49 -28.44 -3.91 4.75
N PRO A 50 -27.64 -4.26 5.76
CA PRO A 50 -28.18 -4.67 7.05
C PRO A 50 -28.82 -3.48 7.79
N LYS A 51 -29.63 -3.78 8.82
CA LYS A 51 -30.21 -2.76 9.70
C LYS A 51 -29.22 -2.26 10.76
N ASP A 52 -28.46 -3.16 11.37
CA ASP A 52 -27.47 -2.83 12.38
C ASP A 52 -26.05 -2.96 11.81
N ILE A 53 -25.08 -2.41 12.54
CA ILE A 53 -23.65 -2.57 12.24
C ILE A 53 -23.16 -3.98 12.56
N LEU A 54 -21.99 -4.33 12.01
CA LEU A 54 -21.22 -5.54 12.32
C LEU A 54 -22.01 -6.85 12.11
N LYS A 55 -22.84 -6.92 11.07
CA LYS A 55 -23.53 -8.15 10.69
C LYS A 55 -22.61 -9.08 9.89
N PRO A 56 -22.70 -10.41 10.05
CA PRO A 56 -21.96 -11.33 9.21
C PRO A 56 -22.44 -11.29 7.75
N LEU A 57 -21.60 -11.77 6.83
CA LEU A 57 -22.02 -12.06 5.46
C LEU A 57 -23.10 -13.16 5.44
N GLU A 58 -24.06 -13.06 4.51
CA GLU A 58 -25.11 -14.07 4.33
C GLU A 58 -24.75 -15.13 3.28
N ALA A 59 -23.58 -14.98 2.63
CA ALA A 59 -23.05 -15.91 1.64
C ALA A 59 -21.66 -16.39 2.04
N ASP A 60 -21.36 -17.65 1.74
CA ASP A 60 -20.01 -18.18 1.88
C ASP A 60 -19.09 -17.59 0.81
N CYS A 61 -18.06 -16.90 1.27
CA CYS A 61 -17.07 -16.21 0.44
C CYS A 61 -15.65 -16.73 0.70
N ASN A 62 -15.52 -17.88 1.39
CA ASN A 62 -14.24 -18.47 1.75
C ASN A 62 -13.75 -19.37 0.61
N ILE A 63 -12.85 -18.88 -0.24
CA ILE A 63 -12.33 -19.66 -1.38
C ILE A 63 -11.16 -20.53 -0.89
N PRO A 64 -11.28 -21.86 -0.83
CA PRO A 64 -10.19 -22.71 -0.41
C PRO A 64 -9.10 -22.77 -1.50
N LEU A 65 -7.83 -22.66 -1.09
CA LEU A 65 -6.71 -22.72 -2.03
C LEU A 65 -6.12 -24.14 -2.16
N GLY A 66 -6.39 -25.05 -1.23
CA GLY A 66 -5.81 -26.39 -1.24
C GLY A 66 -4.34 -26.42 -0.78
N PRO A 67 -3.63 -27.55 -0.94
CA PRO A 67 -2.28 -27.75 -0.45
C PRO A 67 -1.23 -26.96 -1.24
N ARG A 68 -0.01 -26.86 -0.71
CA ARG A 68 1.10 -26.20 -1.42
C ARG A 68 1.26 -26.69 -2.87
N GLY A 69 1.44 -25.76 -3.80
CA GLY A 69 1.59 -25.99 -5.23
C GLY A 69 0.26 -26.07 -6.00
N SER A 70 -0.87 -26.02 -5.30
CA SER A 70 -2.18 -25.93 -5.94
C SER A 70 -2.40 -24.60 -6.66
N SER A 71 -3.36 -24.60 -7.58
CA SER A 71 -3.86 -23.39 -8.22
C SER A 71 -5.39 -23.44 -8.26
N THR A 72 -6.02 -22.38 -7.77
CA THR A 72 -7.47 -22.17 -7.84
C THR A 72 -7.75 -21.08 -8.86
N LYS A 73 -8.52 -21.41 -9.90
CA LYS A 73 -8.99 -20.42 -10.86
C LYS A 73 -10.21 -19.70 -10.29
N VAL A 74 -10.19 -18.38 -10.33
CA VAL A 74 -11.32 -17.53 -10.00
C VAL A 74 -11.60 -16.52 -11.12
N THR A 75 -12.82 -15.99 -11.18
CA THR A 75 -13.22 -15.02 -12.21
C THR A 75 -13.94 -13.85 -11.54
N ILE A 76 -13.48 -12.63 -11.83
CA ILE A 76 -14.06 -11.39 -11.30
C ILE A 76 -14.67 -10.54 -12.43
N PRO A 77 -15.68 -9.71 -12.15
CA PRO A 77 -16.09 -8.64 -13.07
C PRO A 77 -15.06 -7.50 -13.04
N GLN A 78 -15.30 -6.46 -13.83
CA GLN A 78 -14.60 -5.18 -13.64
C GLN A 78 -14.96 -4.58 -12.28
N ILE A 79 -13.95 -4.43 -11.43
CA ILE A 79 -14.07 -3.88 -10.07
C ILE A 79 -13.07 -2.75 -9.83
N ALA A 80 -13.44 -1.79 -9.00
CA ALA A 80 -12.53 -0.78 -8.45
C ALA A 80 -12.35 -0.96 -6.94
N GLY A 81 -11.20 -0.50 -6.44
CA GLY A 81 -10.84 -0.65 -5.03
C GLY A 81 -10.86 -2.12 -4.58
N GLY A 82 -10.42 -3.01 -5.46
CA GLY A 82 -10.47 -4.44 -5.22
C GLY A 82 -9.30 -4.92 -4.37
N ARG A 83 -9.56 -5.93 -3.53
CA ARG A 83 -8.53 -6.60 -2.73
C ARG A 83 -8.65 -8.11 -2.90
N ILE A 84 -7.52 -8.78 -3.07
CA ILE A 84 -7.40 -10.24 -2.95
C ILE A 84 -6.71 -10.51 -1.63
N TRP A 85 -7.48 -11.04 -0.69
CA TRP A 85 -7.05 -11.34 0.65
C TRP A 85 -6.63 -12.80 0.76
N PHE A 86 -5.69 -13.07 1.65
CA PHE A 86 -5.19 -14.39 1.95
C PHE A 86 -5.16 -14.60 3.46
N SER A 87 -5.48 -15.80 3.92
CA SER A 87 -5.28 -16.19 5.31
C SER A 87 -4.90 -17.66 5.46
N LEU A 88 -4.11 -17.96 6.50
CA LEU A 88 -3.69 -19.31 6.84
C LEU A 88 -4.43 -19.84 8.07
N ASP A 89 -4.71 -21.14 8.05
CA ASP A 89 -5.30 -21.93 9.14
C ASP A 89 -6.70 -21.50 9.63
N GLY A 90 -7.29 -20.51 8.97
CA GLY A 90 -8.69 -20.10 9.12
C GLY A 90 -9.07 -19.00 8.12
N PRO A 91 -10.33 -18.91 7.68
CA PRO A 91 -10.78 -17.85 6.80
C PRO A 91 -10.91 -16.51 7.54
N LEU A 92 -10.75 -15.42 6.81
CA LEU A 92 -11.11 -14.08 7.28
C LEU A 92 -12.61 -13.94 7.53
N THR A 93 -12.94 -13.23 8.60
CA THR A 93 -14.28 -12.77 8.95
C THR A 93 -14.49 -11.35 8.44
N PHE A 94 -15.32 -11.20 7.41
CA PHE A 94 -15.84 -9.91 6.96
C PHE A 94 -17.19 -9.62 7.60
N LEU A 95 -17.43 -8.36 7.95
CA LEU A 95 -18.71 -7.91 8.50
C LEU A 95 -19.33 -6.84 7.59
N LEU A 96 -20.59 -6.49 7.86
CA LEU A 96 -21.37 -5.50 7.10
C LEU A 96 -21.98 -4.47 8.04
N ASN A 97 -21.87 -3.21 7.63
CA ASN A 97 -22.58 -2.07 8.19
C ASN A 97 -23.69 -1.60 7.24
N PRO A 98 -24.67 -0.81 7.72
CA PRO A 98 -25.69 -0.19 6.86
C PRO A 98 -25.05 0.63 5.73
N GLY A 99 -25.62 0.55 4.53
CA GLY A 99 -25.08 1.15 3.33
C GLY A 99 -25.50 0.38 2.07
N PRO A 100 -25.15 -0.90 1.88
CA PRO A 100 -24.23 -1.75 2.66
C PRO A 100 -22.77 -1.25 2.61
N ALA A 101 -22.00 -1.47 3.68
CA ALA A 101 -20.56 -1.20 3.71
C ALA A 101 -19.81 -2.40 4.30
N VAL A 102 -18.80 -2.89 3.58
CA VAL A 102 -17.93 -3.98 4.07
C VAL A 102 -17.03 -3.44 5.15
N VAL A 103 -17.03 -4.12 6.29
CA VAL A 103 -16.05 -3.93 7.36
C VAL A 103 -14.94 -4.94 7.11
N GLU A 104 -13.80 -4.41 6.68
CA GLU A 104 -12.61 -5.18 6.35
C GLU A 104 -11.82 -5.56 7.61
N PRO A 105 -10.99 -6.62 7.56
CA PRO A 105 -10.12 -7.02 8.67
C PRO A 105 -9.23 -5.88 9.18
N SER A 106 -9.18 -5.69 10.50
CA SER A 106 -8.30 -4.70 11.12
C SER A 106 -7.04 -5.34 11.72
N ALA A 107 -5.88 -4.94 11.19
CA ALA A 107 -4.57 -5.33 11.74
C ALA A 107 -4.17 -4.54 13.01
N THR A 108 -4.91 -3.48 13.34
CA THR A 108 -4.58 -2.50 14.41
C THR A 108 -5.61 -2.49 15.54
N ASN A 109 -6.64 -3.35 15.48
CA ASN A 109 -7.61 -3.53 16.54
C ASN A 109 -7.46 -4.93 17.16
N PRO A 110 -6.88 -5.06 18.37
CA PRO A 110 -6.71 -6.35 19.05
C PRO A 110 -8.00 -7.13 19.32
N SER A 111 -9.17 -6.48 19.25
CA SER A 111 -10.48 -7.12 19.42
C SER A 111 -11.10 -7.58 18.09
N ASP A 112 -10.46 -7.29 16.95
CA ASP A 112 -10.89 -7.77 15.65
C ASP A 112 -10.77 -9.31 15.58
N PRO A 113 -11.78 -10.04 15.07
CA PRO A 113 -11.74 -11.50 14.97
C PRO A 113 -10.57 -12.02 14.11
N ASN A 114 -10.06 -11.19 13.21
CA ASN A 114 -8.95 -11.51 12.31
C ASN A 114 -7.59 -11.14 12.90
N TYR A 115 -7.53 -10.45 14.06
CA TYR A 115 -6.29 -9.88 14.56
C TYR A 115 -5.20 -10.92 14.83
N ASN A 116 -5.56 -12.16 15.19
CA ASN A 116 -4.60 -13.23 15.48
C ASN A 116 -4.38 -14.20 14.31
N LEU A 117 -5.02 -13.97 13.16
CA LEU A 117 -4.79 -14.76 11.96
C LEU A 117 -3.52 -14.28 11.24
N ASP A 118 -2.85 -15.20 10.55
CA ASP A 118 -1.82 -14.86 9.57
C ASP A 118 -2.51 -14.57 8.23
N TRP A 119 -2.53 -13.31 7.85
CA TRP A 119 -3.25 -12.83 6.67
C TRP A 119 -2.57 -11.62 6.05
N GLY A 120 -2.75 -11.45 4.74
CA GLY A 120 -2.26 -10.33 3.95
C GLY A 120 -3.13 -10.14 2.71
N PHE A 121 -2.82 -9.15 1.88
CA PHE A 121 -3.59 -8.88 0.67
C PHE A 121 -2.76 -8.18 -0.41
N CYS A 122 -3.24 -8.26 -1.65
CA CYS A 122 -2.82 -7.38 -2.74
C CYS A 122 -4.03 -6.63 -3.28
N GLU A 123 -3.77 -5.50 -3.93
CA GLU A 123 -4.81 -4.57 -4.37
C GLU A 123 -4.91 -4.58 -5.89
N LEU A 124 -6.11 -4.33 -6.42
CA LEU A 124 -6.32 -4.19 -7.85
C LEU A 124 -7.46 -3.24 -8.21
N THR A 125 -7.39 -2.74 -9.43
CA THR A 125 -8.54 -2.23 -10.17
C THR A 125 -8.54 -2.85 -11.55
N TYR A 126 -9.68 -3.44 -11.93
CA TYR A 126 -9.93 -3.93 -13.28
C TYR A 126 -11.10 -3.16 -13.86
N ASN A 127 -10.85 -2.33 -14.86
CA ASN A 127 -11.85 -1.48 -15.48
C ASN A 127 -11.78 -1.59 -17.01
N ALA A 128 -12.64 -0.86 -17.73
CA ALA A 128 -12.72 -0.90 -19.18
C ALA A 128 -11.41 -0.48 -19.92
N ALA A 129 -10.52 0.23 -19.24
CA ALA A 129 -9.24 0.70 -19.79
C ALA A 129 -8.10 -0.27 -19.52
N GLN A 130 -8.00 -0.83 -18.31
CA GLN A 130 -6.86 -1.67 -17.89
C GLN A 130 -7.14 -2.54 -16.66
N LEU A 131 -6.25 -3.51 -16.43
CA LEU A 131 -5.93 -4.02 -15.10
C LEU A 131 -4.78 -3.19 -14.53
N TYR A 132 -4.89 -2.81 -13.25
CA TYR A 132 -3.79 -2.38 -12.40
C TYR A 132 -3.83 -3.24 -11.14
N VAL A 133 -2.69 -3.79 -10.72
CA VAL A 133 -2.56 -4.64 -9.53
C VAL A 133 -1.22 -4.37 -8.84
N ASN A 134 -1.20 -4.36 -7.51
CA ASN A 134 0.01 -4.11 -6.74
C ASN A 134 0.05 -4.96 -5.47
N ILE A 135 1.26 -5.34 -5.07
CA ILE A 135 1.54 -5.74 -3.68
C ILE A 135 1.41 -4.51 -2.78
N SER A 136 1.12 -4.71 -1.49
CA SER A 136 0.99 -3.59 -0.56
C SER A 136 1.56 -3.93 0.81
N TYR A 137 2.41 -3.03 1.30
CA TYR A 137 2.97 -3.00 2.65
C TYR A 137 2.63 -1.67 3.35
N VAL A 138 1.69 -0.89 2.79
CA VAL A 138 1.29 0.43 3.31
C VAL A 138 0.69 0.31 4.70
N ASP A 139 -0.03 -0.78 4.97
CA ASP A 139 -0.63 -1.03 6.28
C ASP A 139 0.29 -1.88 7.16
N PHE A 140 0.83 -2.99 6.63
CA PHE A 140 1.73 -3.91 7.34
C PHE A 140 2.39 -4.93 6.39
N VAL A 141 3.45 -5.57 6.85
CA VAL A 141 4.05 -6.79 6.28
C VAL A 141 3.53 -8.03 7.01
N SER A 142 3.11 -9.05 6.27
CA SER A 142 2.83 -10.41 6.78
C SER A 142 3.17 -11.48 5.71
N LEU A 143 2.15 -12.10 5.09
CA LEU A 143 2.25 -13.10 4.04
C LEU A 143 2.90 -12.50 2.78
N PRO A 144 3.99 -13.09 2.28
CA PRO A 144 4.57 -12.71 1.01
C PRO A 144 3.60 -13.00 -0.15
N ILE A 145 3.43 -12.02 -1.05
CA ILE A 145 2.59 -12.13 -2.25
C ILE A 145 3.43 -11.81 -3.48
N ALA A 146 3.28 -12.62 -4.52
CA ALA A 146 3.88 -12.41 -5.83
C ALA A 146 2.80 -12.28 -6.91
N LEU A 147 3.08 -11.46 -7.93
CA LEU A 147 2.18 -11.17 -9.04
C LEU A 147 2.83 -11.59 -10.36
N GLN A 148 2.02 -12.12 -11.27
CA GLN A 148 2.39 -12.36 -12.66
C GLN A 148 1.22 -12.01 -13.56
N LEU A 149 1.45 -11.22 -14.59
CA LEU A 149 0.44 -10.84 -15.57
C LEU A 149 0.84 -11.34 -16.95
N GLU A 150 -0.03 -12.17 -17.55
CA GLU A 150 0.03 -12.54 -18.96
C GLU A 150 -0.97 -11.69 -19.74
N THR A 151 -0.56 -11.15 -20.88
CA THR A 151 -1.38 -10.35 -21.80
C THR A 151 -1.78 -11.16 -23.03
N ASP A 152 -2.72 -10.64 -23.82
CA ASP A 152 -3.26 -11.35 -24.99
C ASP A 152 -2.25 -11.59 -26.11
N ASP A 153 -1.24 -10.74 -26.22
CA ASP A 153 -0.09 -10.91 -27.13
C ASP A 153 0.98 -11.88 -26.57
N GLY A 154 0.77 -12.43 -25.37
CA GLY A 154 1.64 -13.43 -24.74
C GLY A 154 2.81 -12.83 -23.94
N LYS A 155 2.87 -11.51 -23.74
CA LYS A 155 3.86 -10.90 -22.83
C LYS A 155 3.54 -11.30 -21.39
N VAL A 156 4.59 -11.61 -20.64
CA VAL A 156 4.52 -11.94 -19.21
C VAL A 156 5.34 -10.94 -18.42
N THR A 157 4.74 -10.32 -17.41
CA THR A 157 5.42 -9.43 -16.45
C THR A 157 5.22 -9.94 -15.03
N THR A 158 6.18 -9.65 -14.14
CA THR A 158 6.17 -10.18 -12.78
C THR A 158 6.53 -9.12 -11.75
N VAL A 159 6.00 -9.31 -10.55
CA VAL A 159 6.45 -8.71 -9.30
C VAL A 159 6.71 -9.88 -8.34
N PRO A 160 7.97 -10.22 -8.04
CA PRO A 160 8.26 -11.36 -7.18
C PRO A 160 7.89 -11.11 -5.71
N GLY A 161 7.82 -9.85 -5.29
CA GLY A 161 7.48 -9.45 -3.93
C GLY A 161 8.52 -9.92 -2.92
N PHE A 162 8.06 -10.36 -1.76
CA PHE A 162 8.93 -10.79 -0.66
C PHE A 162 9.38 -12.26 -0.80
N PRO A 163 10.59 -12.61 -0.31
CA PRO A 163 10.95 -14.02 -0.07
C PRO A 163 10.10 -14.62 1.06
N ALA A 164 10.03 -15.95 1.12
CA ALA A 164 9.17 -16.68 2.07
C ALA A 164 9.42 -16.32 3.56
N ASN A 165 10.66 -15.97 3.93
CA ASN A 165 11.06 -15.60 5.30
C ASN A 165 11.09 -14.08 5.55
N ALA A 166 10.44 -13.28 4.70
CA ALA A 166 10.56 -11.83 4.77
C ALA A 166 10.03 -11.23 6.06
N LEU A 167 8.92 -11.73 6.62
CA LEU A 167 8.35 -11.18 7.85
C LEU A 167 9.39 -11.17 8.99
N ASP A 168 10.04 -12.31 9.24
CA ASP A 168 11.07 -12.40 10.28
C ASP A 168 12.26 -11.48 9.97
N THR A 169 12.68 -11.42 8.70
CA THR A 169 13.78 -10.55 8.26
C THR A 169 13.47 -9.06 8.50
N VAL A 170 12.25 -8.63 8.16
CA VAL A 170 11.77 -7.26 8.39
C VAL A 170 11.69 -6.96 9.89
N CYS A 171 11.11 -7.87 10.69
CA CYS A 171 11.00 -7.69 12.13
C CYS A 171 12.37 -7.59 12.81
N ASP A 172 13.34 -8.42 12.42
CA ASP A 172 14.70 -8.38 12.95
C ASP A 172 15.41 -7.07 12.56
N ALA A 173 15.24 -6.61 11.31
CA ALA A 173 15.80 -5.34 10.86
C ALA A 173 15.18 -4.13 11.57
N LEU A 174 13.88 -4.16 11.88
CA LEU A 174 13.22 -3.11 12.67
C LEU A 174 13.74 -3.07 14.12
N VAL A 175 13.97 -4.22 14.74
CA VAL A 175 14.57 -4.32 16.08
C VAL A 175 16.03 -3.84 16.06
N ALA A 176 16.78 -4.16 15.01
CA ALA A 176 18.15 -3.67 14.82
C ALA A 176 18.17 -2.15 14.63
N GLN A 177 17.27 -1.60 13.83
CA GLN A 177 17.15 -0.15 13.64
C GLN A 177 16.81 0.56 14.96
N ASP A 178 15.85 0.04 15.73
CA ASP A 178 15.53 0.59 17.04
C ASP A 178 16.72 0.50 18.01
N THR A 179 17.55 -0.53 17.88
CA THR A 179 18.78 -0.63 18.67
C THR A 179 19.75 0.49 18.34
N ASN A 180 19.79 0.93 17.07
CA ASN A 180 20.68 1.98 16.56
C ASN A 180 20.23 3.39 17.00
N ASP A 181 18.97 3.75 16.79
CA ASP A 181 18.49 5.13 16.99
C ASP A 181 17.56 5.34 18.20
N LYS A 182 17.06 4.26 18.82
CA LYS A 182 16.11 4.28 19.95
C LYS A 182 14.78 5.00 19.62
N ALA A 183 14.39 5.08 18.35
CA ALA A 183 13.21 5.83 17.90
C ALA A 183 11.88 5.08 18.13
N GLY A 184 11.93 3.78 18.41
CA GLY A 184 10.76 2.93 18.67
C GLY A 184 10.40 1.99 17.52
N TRP A 185 11.27 1.76 16.53
CA TRP A 185 10.98 0.89 15.38
C TRP A 185 10.60 -0.54 15.75
N SER A 186 11.10 -1.06 16.87
CA SER A 186 10.75 -2.39 17.39
C SER A 186 9.27 -2.50 17.75
N ARG A 187 8.59 -1.38 18.04
CA ARG A 187 7.15 -1.33 18.38
C ARG A 187 6.23 -1.48 17.17
N LEU A 188 6.78 -1.52 15.96
CA LEU A 188 6.03 -1.89 14.75
C LEU A 188 5.80 -3.41 14.69
N VAL A 189 6.61 -4.20 15.40
CA VAL A 189 6.51 -5.66 15.40
C VAL A 189 5.36 -6.12 16.29
N VAL A 190 4.40 -6.81 15.68
CA VAL A 190 3.32 -7.50 16.39
C VAL A 190 3.66 -8.98 16.46
N ARG A 191 3.66 -9.53 17.67
CA ARG A 191 3.94 -10.96 17.93
C ARG A 191 2.64 -11.76 17.95
N ALA A 192 2.75 -13.04 17.62
CA ALA A 192 1.65 -13.99 17.79
C ALA A 192 1.20 -14.07 19.25
N ALA A 193 -0.04 -14.49 19.49
CA ALA A 193 -0.63 -14.52 20.84
C ALA A 193 0.15 -15.41 21.84
N ASP A 194 0.86 -16.43 21.36
CA ASP A 194 1.72 -17.29 22.17
C ASP A 194 3.11 -16.69 22.45
N GLY A 195 3.42 -15.53 21.85
CA GLY A 195 4.68 -14.81 21.96
C GLY A 195 5.87 -15.44 21.24
N LYS A 196 5.68 -16.53 20.49
CA LYS A 196 6.79 -17.33 19.94
C LYS A 196 7.20 -16.94 18.51
N GLY A 197 6.33 -16.24 17.79
CA GLY A 197 6.57 -15.85 16.39
C GLY A 197 6.19 -14.40 16.11
N ASN A 198 6.66 -13.89 14.98
CA ASN A 198 6.14 -12.65 14.40
C ASN A 198 4.80 -12.93 13.73
N LEU A 199 3.84 -12.03 13.93
CA LEU A 199 2.53 -12.10 13.28
C LEU A 199 2.43 -11.09 12.13
N ARG A 200 3.00 -9.89 12.33
CA ARG A 200 3.12 -8.85 11.32
C ARG A 200 4.11 -7.77 11.75
N ALA A 201 4.62 -7.01 10.78
CA ALA A 201 5.27 -5.73 11.04
C ALA A 201 4.35 -4.61 10.53
N LEU A 202 3.79 -3.81 11.43
CA LEU A 202 2.93 -2.68 11.05
C LEU A 202 3.77 -1.60 10.37
N SER A 203 3.18 -0.91 9.40
CA SER A 203 3.76 0.35 8.92
C SER A 203 3.75 1.40 10.04
N PRO A 204 4.58 2.46 9.97
CA PRO A 204 4.59 3.51 10.99
C PRO A 204 3.21 4.13 11.22
N ASN A 205 2.45 4.42 10.15
CA ASN A 205 1.09 4.96 10.25
C ASN A 205 0.15 4.00 11.00
N SER A 206 0.16 2.72 10.66
CA SER A 206 -0.64 1.70 11.34
C SER A 206 -0.24 1.52 12.80
N ALA A 207 1.06 1.52 13.09
CA ALA A 207 1.56 1.39 14.46
C ALA A 207 1.15 2.60 15.33
N MET A 208 1.09 3.81 14.75
CA MET A 208 0.62 5.01 15.44
C MET A 208 -0.87 4.96 15.80
N VAL A 209 -1.70 4.17 15.09
CA VAL A 209 -3.09 3.91 15.52
C VAL A 209 -3.13 3.20 16.88
N MET A 210 -2.24 2.23 17.09
CA MET A 210 -2.13 1.48 18.35
C MET A 210 -1.32 2.22 19.40
N HIS A 211 -0.40 3.08 18.96
CA HIS A 211 0.58 3.77 19.78
C HIS A 211 0.70 5.24 19.36
N PRO A 212 -0.25 6.12 19.72
CA PRO A 212 -0.33 7.49 19.18
C PRO A 212 0.93 8.34 19.36
N ASP A 213 1.71 8.11 20.42
CA ASP A 213 2.95 8.86 20.69
C ASP A 213 4.19 8.33 19.96
N LEU A 214 4.07 7.19 19.24
CA LEU A 214 5.20 6.56 18.55
C LEU A 214 5.72 7.45 17.42
N LEU A 215 7.04 7.64 17.35
CA LEU A 215 7.74 8.39 16.30
C LEU A 215 7.27 9.85 16.10
N ASN A 216 6.44 10.42 16.96
CA ASN A 216 5.72 11.68 16.72
C ASN A 216 6.63 12.85 16.27
N THR A 217 7.85 12.95 16.82
CA THR A 217 8.82 14.01 16.50
C THR A 217 9.99 13.54 15.61
N TYR A 218 9.96 12.30 15.10
CA TYR A 218 11.10 11.67 14.44
C TYR A 218 11.63 12.47 13.24
N PHE A 219 10.74 13.00 12.39
CA PHE A 219 11.16 13.76 11.20
C PHE A 219 11.44 15.25 11.43
N GLN A 220 11.29 15.76 12.67
CA GLN A 220 11.31 17.20 12.92
C GLN A 220 12.61 17.87 12.45
N SER A 221 13.77 17.28 12.79
CA SER A 221 15.08 17.79 12.38
C SER A 221 15.28 17.80 10.85
N HIS A 222 14.81 16.76 10.16
CA HIS A 222 14.87 16.69 8.71
C HIS A 222 13.99 17.75 8.05
N VAL A 223 12.74 17.90 8.52
CA VAL A 223 11.81 18.94 8.04
C VAL A 223 12.38 20.33 8.29
N ASP A 224 13.01 20.58 9.44
CA ASP A 224 13.69 21.86 9.72
C ASP A 224 14.80 22.17 8.72
N SER A 225 15.64 21.18 8.41
CA SER A 225 16.69 21.30 7.41
C SER A 225 16.13 21.58 6.01
N VAL A 226 15.08 20.87 5.61
CA VAL A 226 14.40 21.03 4.32
C VAL A 226 13.80 22.42 4.21
N TRP A 227 13.05 22.86 5.22
CA TRP A 227 12.43 24.19 5.22
C TRP A 227 13.49 25.28 5.17
N LYS A 228 14.57 25.15 5.93
CA LYS A 228 15.69 26.09 5.91
C LYS A 228 16.31 26.19 4.51
N LYS A 229 16.63 25.06 3.87
CA LYS A 229 17.20 25.03 2.50
C LYS A 229 16.30 25.78 1.52
N TYR A 230 15.00 25.51 1.54
CA TYR A 230 14.05 26.07 0.58
C TYR A 230 13.53 27.47 0.94
N ARG A 231 14.07 28.13 1.97
CA ARG A 231 13.92 29.60 2.10
C ARG A 231 14.80 30.33 1.08
N ASP A 232 15.99 29.81 0.85
CA ASP A 232 16.99 30.46 0.00
C ASP A 232 17.07 29.86 -1.41
N ASN A 233 16.49 28.67 -1.61
CA ASN A 233 16.52 27.93 -2.88
C ASN A 233 15.11 27.56 -3.35
N ASP A 234 14.92 27.47 -4.67
CA ASP A 234 13.69 26.91 -5.23
C ASP A 234 13.71 25.37 -5.10
N LEU A 235 12.58 24.78 -4.71
CA LEU A 235 12.26 23.38 -4.98
C LEU A 235 11.50 23.32 -6.31
N VAL A 236 11.94 22.50 -7.27
CA VAL A 236 11.18 22.25 -8.50
C VAL A 236 10.42 20.94 -8.34
N VAL A 237 9.12 20.94 -8.59
CA VAL A 237 8.32 19.72 -8.68
C VAL A 237 7.86 19.55 -10.12
N HIS A 238 8.33 18.49 -10.78
CA HIS A 238 7.79 18.08 -12.08
C HIS A 238 6.53 17.26 -11.83
N THR A 239 5.37 17.84 -12.17
CA THR A 239 4.07 17.23 -11.87
C THR A 239 3.77 15.99 -12.70
N GLN A 240 4.50 15.79 -13.82
CA GLN A 240 4.23 14.72 -14.80
C GLN A 240 2.77 14.75 -15.30
N ALA A 241 2.16 15.94 -15.23
CA ALA A 241 0.78 16.24 -15.57
C ALA A 241 0.74 17.60 -16.30
N GLU A 242 -0.44 18.14 -16.54
CA GLU A 242 -0.65 19.38 -17.33
C GLU A 242 0.05 20.63 -16.76
N TRP A 243 0.43 20.62 -15.47
CA TRP A 243 1.09 21.76 -14.82
C TRP A 243 2.61 21.81 -15.05
N GLY A 244 3.22 20.76 -15.62
CA GLY A 244 4.65 20.72 -15.91
C GLY A 244 5.54 20.90 -14.67
N ASP A 245 6.63 21.65 -14.82
CA ASP A 245 7.52 22.06 -13.73
C ASP A 245 6.93 23.23 -12.94
N VAL A 246 6.76 23.05 -11.64
CA VAL A 246 6.32 24.12 -10.72
C VAL A 246 7.36 24.39 -9.65
N LYS A 247 7.52 25.66 -9.27
CA LYS A 247 8.53 26.10 -8.32
C LYS A 247 7.92 26.41 -6.97
N GLY A 248 8.47 25.81 -5.92
CA GLY A 248 8.13 26.00 -4.53
C GLY A 248 9.21 26.81 -3.79
N ARG A 249 8.80 27.74 -2.95
CA ARG A 249 9.69 28.47 -2.05
C ARG A 249 9.08 28.60 -0.66
N VAL A 250 9.88 28.43 0.39
CA VAL A 250 9.46 28.67 1.76
C VAL A 250 9.43 30.18 2.03
N GLY A 251 8.24 30.71 2.27
CA GLY A 251 8.01 32.12 2.53
C GLY A 251 8.30 32.55 3.97
N GLY A 252 8.12 33.85 4.24
CA GLY A 252 8.21 34.41 5.60
C GLY A 252 7.11 33.93 6.55
N ASP A 253 6.02 33.38 6.01
CA ASP A 253 4.92 32.72 6.73
C ASP A 253 5.20 31.24 7.07
N ASP A 254 6.42 30.77 6.80
CA ASP A 254 6.89 29.41 7.06
C ASP A 254 6.18 28.31 6.25
N LYS A 255 5.55 28.68 5.12
CA LYS A 255 4.92 27.74 4.19
C LYS A 255 5.73 27.59 2.90
N LEU A 256 5.83 26.36 2.41
CA LEU A 256 6.34 26.06 1.08
C LEU A 256 5.25 26.39 0.05
N THR A 257 5.44 27.47 -0.69
CA THR A 257 4.43 28.01 -1.61
C THR A 257 4.81 27.78 -3.07
N PHE A 258 3.88 27.21 -3.84
CA PHE A 258 3.93 27.09 -5.29
C PHE A 258 2.98 28.13 -5.90
N GLU A 259 3.54 29.16 -6.53
CA GLU A 259 2.79 30.32 -7.01
C GLU A 259 1.65 29.91 -7.96
N GLY A 260 0.45 30.44 -7.71
CA GLY A 260 -0.75 30.13 -8.50
C GLY A 260 -1.40 28.75 -8.22
N ILE A 261 -0.76 27.89 -7.42
CA ILE A 261 -1.28 26.56 -7.05
C ILE A 261 -1.71 26.52 -5.59
N GLY A 262 -0.80 26.76 -4.65
CA GLY A 262 -1.09 26.65 -3.22
C GLY A 262 0.16 26.55 -2.36
N SER A 263 -0.05 26.40 -1.05
CA SER A 263 1.03 26.37 -0.06
C SER A 263 0.87 25.19 0.90
N PHE A 264 2.00 24.61 1.31
CA PHE A 264 2.09 23.50 2.24
C PHE A 264 2.71 23.99 3.56
N ALA A 265 2.02 23.77 4.67
CA ALA A 265 2.59 23.96 6.01
C ALA A 265 3.67 22.90 6.29
N ARG A 266 4.43 23.07 7.37
CA ARG A 266 5.34 22.02 7.86
C ARG A 266 4.55 20.75 8.16
N PRO A 267 4.92 19.60 7.57
CA PRO A 267 4.31 18.33 7.92
C PRO A 267 4.85 17.85 9.27
N SER A 268 3.97 17.23 10.06
CA SER A 268 4.36 16.39 11.18
C SER A 268 4.89 15.04 10.69
N THR A 269 5.49 14.25 11.59
CA THR A 269 5.89 12.87 11.27
C THR A 269 4.70 12.02 10.79
N CYS A 270 3.52 12.18 11.42
CA CYS A 270 2.31 11.47 11.02
C CYS A 270 1.90 11.84 9.58
N ASP A 271 1.96 13.14 9.25
CA ASP A 271 1.64 13.62 7.89
C ASP A 271 2.59 13.01 6.85
N ILE A 272 3.87 12.84 7.18
CA ILE A 272 4.86 12.22 6.28
C ILE A 272 4.55 10.75 6.06
N PHE A 273 4.41 9.96 7.12
CA PHE A 273 4.15 8.52 6.96
C PHE A 273 2.80 8.23 6.30
N GLY A 274 1.76 8.99 6.66
CA GLY A 274 0.40 8.77 6.18
C GLY A 274 0.05 9.47 4.87
N CYS A 275 0.79 10.51 4.47
CA CYS A 275 0.61 11.26 3.22
C CYS A 275 -0.84 11.77 2.95
N SER A 276 -1.66 11.90 4.00
CA SER A 276 -3.12 12.09 3.88
C SER A 276 -3.71 12.98 4.99
N SER A 277 -2.87 13.65 5.77
CA SER A 277 -3.26 14.57 6.84
C SER A 277 -2.44 15.86 6.80
N GLY A 278 -2.81 16.83 7.65
CA GLY A 278 -2.09 18.09 7.79
C GLY A 278 -1.95 18.81 6.45
N PRO A 279 -0.73 19.16 6.00
CA PRO A 279 -0.52 19.84 4.72
C PRO A 279 -0.86 18.98 3.50
N PHE A 280 -1.11 17.68 3.65
CA PHE A 280 -1.43 16.76 2.55
C PHE A 280 -2.93 16.49 2.39
N ALA A 281 -3.79 17.27 3.05
CA ALA A 281 -5.24 17.09 3.03
C ALA A 281 -6.00 18.42 2.92
N GLY A 282 -7.30 18.34 2.65
CA GLY A 282 -8.22 19.49 2.73
C GLY A 282 -7.95 20.59 1.71
N TYR A 283 -7.45 20.25 0.52
CA TYR A 283 -7.14 21.22 -0.53
C TYR A 283 -8.39 21.95 -1.03
N PRO A 284 -8.27 23.24 -1.43
CA PRO A 284 -9.35 23.95 -2.12
C PRO A 284 -9.81 23.18 -3.36
N ALA A 285 -11.13 23.10 -3.57
CA ALA A 285 -11.72 22.24 -4.62
C ALA A 285 -11.18 22.56 -6.03
N ASP A 286 -10.93 23.83 -6.34
CA ASP A 286 -10.39 24.29 -7.63
C ASP A 286 -8.88 24.02 -7.80
N LYS A 287 -8.18 23.65 -6.72
CA LYS A 287 -6.75 23.36 -6.69
C LYS A 287 -6.42 21.92 -6.28
N ALA A 288 -7.42 21.13 -5.89
CA ALA A 288 -7.23 19.82 -5.28
C ALA A 288 -6.41 18.85 -6.15
N ALA A 289 -6.60 18.87 -7.47
CA ALA A 289 -5.84 18.00 -8.38
C ALA A 289 -4.35 18.41 -8.42
N ALA A 290 -4.06 19.71 -8.59
CA ALA A 290 -2.69 20.22 -8.65
C ALA A 290 -1.95 20.08 -7.32
N MET A 291 -2.60 20.46 -6.21
CA MET A 291 -2.04 20.33 -4.87
C MET A 291 -1.89 18.87 -4.45
N GLY A 292 -2.83 17.99 -4.81
CA GLY A 292 -2.72 16.55 -4.58
C GLY A 292 -1.56 15.94 -5.34
N ASN A 293 -1.37 16.31 -6.61
CA ASN A 293 -0.21 15.88 -7.40
C ASN A 293 1.10 16.32 -6.73
N ILE A 294 1.26 17.60 -6.41
CA ILE A 294 2.47 18.11 -5.72
C ILE A 294 2.65 17.42 -4.35
N GLY A 295 1.58 17.28 -3.58
CA GLY A 295 1.56 16.62 -2.28
C GLY A 295 2.07 15.18 -2.34
N ALA A 296 1.70 14.43 -3.38
CA ALA A 296 2.22 13.08 -3.60
C ALA A 296 3.75 13.07 -3.80
N ARG A 297 4.29 14.01 -4.60
CA ARG A 297 5.74 14.14 -4.82
C ARG A 297 6.48 14.53 -3.54
N LEU A 298 5.92 15.47 -2.77
CA LEU A 298 6.48 15.87 -1.48
C LEU A 298 6.44 14.72 -0.47
N GLY A 299 5.33 14.00 -0.38
CA GLY A 299 5.17 12.83 0.49
C GLY A 299 6.21 11.74 0.18
N ALA A 300 6.40 11.42 -1.10
CA ALA A 300 7.42 10.45 -1.53
C ALA A 300 8.84 10.91 -1.21
N ALA A 301 9.19 12.16 -1.54
CA ALA A 301 10.52 12.71 -1.27
C ALA A 301 10.84 12.81 0.23
N LEU A 302 9.84 13.08 1.08
CA LEU A 302 10.01 13.08 2.54
C LEU A 302 10.20 11.66 3.09
N ASN A 303 9.40 10.69 2.65
CA ASN A 303 9.55 9.29 3.06
C ASN A 303 10.92 8.72 2.66
N ARG A 304 11.40 9.06 1.46
CA ARG A 304 12.72 8.66 0.93
C ARG A 304 13.86 9.58 1.35
N SER A 305 13.56 10.63 2.13
CA SER A 305 14.50 11.63 2.65
C SER A 305 15.37 12.33 1.58
N THR A 306 14.84 12.62 0.39
CA THR A 306 15.63 13.11 -0.75
C THR A 306 15.58 14.62 -0.95
N LEU A 307 14.71 15.33 -0.24
CA LEU A 307 14.54 16.79 -0.41
C LEU A 307 15.82 17.60 -0.10
N LEU A 308 16.75 17.07 0.69
CA LEU A 308 18.02 17.74 0.97
C LEU A 308 19.06 17.53 -0.12
N SER A 309 19.11 16.33 -0.72
CA SER A 309 20.08 15.97 -1.76
C SER A 309 19.62 16.38 -3.17
N ASN A 310 18.31 16.39 -3.43
CA ASN A 310 17.73 16.67 -4.73
C ASN A 310 16.68 17.79 -4.70
N GLY A 311 16.96 18.88 -5.42
CA GLY A 311 16.09 20.05 -5.55
C GLY A 311 15.04 19.98 -6.66
N ARG A 312 14.98 18.87 -7.41
CA ARG A 312 14.01 18.65 -8.49
C ARG A 312 13.31 17.32 -8.24
N GLN A 313 12.00 17.33 -7.98
CA GLN A 313 11.26 16.14 -7.54
C GLN A 313 10.16 15.76 -8.54
N PRO A 314 9.94 14.48 -8.86
CA PRO A 314 10.77 13.31 -8.52
C PRO A 314 11.87 13.05 -9.57
N GLU A 315 12.10 13.98 -10.51
CA GLU A 315 13.12 13.83 -11.55
C GLU A 315 14.54 13.78 -10.94
N ASP A 316 15.49 13.19 -11.66
CA ASP A 316 16.90 13.01 -11.23
C ASP A 316 17.11 12.16 -9.96
N GLU A 317 16.04 11.70 -9.33
CA GLU A 317 16.11 10.71 -8.25
C GLU A 317 16.71 9.39 -8.73
N LYS A 318 17.47 8.74 -7.84
CA LYS A 318 18.03 7.42 -8.06
C LYS A 318 17.75 6.53 -6.87
N VAL A 319 17.51 5.24 -7.13
CA VAL A 319 17.17 4.27 -6.08
C VAL A 319 18.26 4.23 -5.00
N GLU A 320 19.53 4.27 -5.39
CA GLU A 320 20.66 4.29 -4.45
C GLU A 320 20.76 5.56 -3.58
N ALA A 321 20.05 6.64 -3.93
CA ALA A 321 20.02 7.88 -3.16
C ALA A 321 18.85 7.92 -2.16
N TYR A 322 17.94 6.95 -2.19
CA TYR A 322 16.84 6.87 -1.25
C TYR A 322 17.32 6.44 0.14
N TYR A 323 16.67 6.97 1.17
CA TYR A 323 16.86 6.60 2.58
C TYR A 323 18.30 6.78 3.10
N GLN A 324 19.04 7.75 2.57
CA GLN A 324 20.44 8.01 2.94
C GLN A 324 20.59 8.96 4.14
N GLU A 325 19.53 9.69 4.52
CA GLU A 325 19.54 10.52 5.72
C GLU A 325 19.31 9.68 6.97
N ALA A 326 19.76 10.19 8.12
CA ALA A 326 19.54 9.54 9.41
C ALA A 326 18.05 9.45 9.74
N GLU A 327 17.32 10.57 9.65
CA GLU A 327 15.86 10.58 9.76
C GLU A 327 15.20 10.28 8.40
N THR A 328 14.83 9.02 8.20
CA THR A 328 14.13 8.54 7.01
C THR A 328 13.08 7.48 7.35
N ASN A 329 12.23 7.09 6.40
CA ASN A 329 11.27 6.01 6.64
C ASN A 329 11.99 4.65 6.61
N HIS A 330 12.55 4.24 7.76
CA HIS A 330 13.28 2.99 7.86
C HIS A 330 12.42 1.75 7.65
N TYR A 331 11.11 1.80 7.95
CA TYR A 331 10.21 0.71 7.58
C TYR A 331 10.19 0.50 6.07
N SER A 332 10.01 1.57 5.29
CA SER A 332 10.04 1.52 3.83
C SER A 332 11.42 1.09 3.30
N ARG A 333 12.51 1.67 3.82
CA ARG A 333 13.89 1.25 3.49
C ARG A 333 14.06 -0.26 3.63
N ILE A 334 13.69 -0.81 4.79
CA ILE A 334 13.80 -2.25 5.10
C ILE A 334 12.91 -3.07 4.15
N CYS A 335 11.68 -2.63 3.87
CA CYS A 335 10.80 -3.32 2.94
C CYS A 335 11.43 -3.42 1.53
N HIS A 336 12.02 -2.34 1.01
CA HIS A 336 12.71 -2.41 -0.29
C HIS A 336 13.95 -3.30 -0.24
N GLU A 337 14.76 -3.22 0.83
CA GLU A 337 15.97 -4.07 0.97
C GLU A 337 15.65 -5.56 1.02
N VAL A 338 14.52 -5.95 1.63
CA VAL A 338 14.09 -7.35 1.75
C VAL A 338 13.32 -7.81 0.52
N SER A 339 12.66 -6.91 -0.21
CA SER A 339 11.90 -7.24 -1.42
C SER A 339 12.82 -7.73 -2.52
N LEU A 340 12.40 -8.81 -3.19
CA LEU A 340 13.07 -9.26 -4.40
C LEU A 340 12.96 -8.14 -5.46
N GLU A 341 14.07 -7.88 -6.16
CA GLU A 341 14.21 -6.77 -7.12
C GLU A 341 14.03 -5.36 -6.52
N GLY A 342 13.97 -5.21 -5.18
CA GLY A 342 13.82 -3.91 -4.53
C GLY A 342 12.43 -3.28 -4.64
N ARG A 343 11.41 -4.03 -5.11
CA ARG A 343 10.07 -3.49 -5.41
C ARG A 343 9.07 -3.85 -4.32
N GLY A 344 8.40 -2.84 -3.75
CA GLY A 344 7.36 -2.97 -2.73
C GLY A 344 6.63 -1.65 -2.50
N TYR A 345 5.37 -1.71 -2.08
CA TYR A 345 4.55 -0.51 -1.84
C TYR A 345 4.50 -0.24 -0.33
N ALA A 346 5.48 0.46 0.22
CA ALA A 346 5.67 0.56 1.68
C ALA A 346 5.18 1.87 2.30
N PHE A 347 4.72 2.83 1.49
CA PHE A 347 4.01 4.04 1.90
C PHE A 347 3.07 4.53 0.77
N PRO A 348 2.06 5.40 1.02
CA PRO A 348 0.98 5.66 0.05
C PRO A 348 1.36 6.17 -1.34
N TYR A 349 2.55 6.75 -1.51
CA TYR A 349 3.04 7.32 -2.77
C TYR A 349 4.37 6.70 -3.23
N ASP A 350 4.59 5.40 -2.94
CA ASP A 350 5.78 4.66 -3.37
C ASP A 350 5.87 4.48 -4.90
N ASP A 351 4.76 4.68 -5.59
CA ASP A 351 4.63 4.71 -7.04
C ASP A 351 5.19 5.99 -7.69
N VAL A 352 5.43 7.05 -6.90
CA VAL A 352 6.05 8.27 -7.41
C VAL A 352 7.52 7.98 -7.74
N GLY A 353 7.93 8.24 -8.97
CA GLY A 353 9.31 8.12 -9.42
C GLY A 353 9.62 9.07 -10.58
N PRO A 354 10.89 9.18 -10.99
CA PRO A 354 11.27 9.97 -12.17
C PRO A 354 10.55 9.44 -13.41
N ALA A 355 10.27 10.29 -14.40
CA ALA A 355 9.42 9.92 -15.55
C ALA A 355 9.95 8.73 -16.36
N ASN A 356 11.28 8.55 -16.36
CA ASN A 356 11.97 7.42 -17.00
C ASN A 356 12.57 6.42 -15.98
N GLY A 357 12.08 6.46 -14.74
CA GLY A 357 12.52 5.60 -13.65
C GLY A 357 11.97 4.18 -13.75
N HIS A 358 12.63 3.26 -13.05
CA HIS A 358 12.09 1.93 -12.80
C HIS A 358 11.01 2.02 -11.71
N ASP A 359 9.93 1.27 -11.86
CA ASP A 359 8.93 1.11 -10.80
C ASP A 359 9.59 0.57 -9.53
N GLN A 360 9.29 1.18 -8.40
CA GLN A 360 9.70 0.73 -7.06
C GLN A 360 8.51 0.21 -6.24
N SER A 361 7.27 0.46 -6.68
CA SER A 361 6.06 0.15 -5.91
C SER A 361 5.63 -1.31 -5.98
N GLY A 362 6.09 -2.07 -6.98
CA GLY A 362 5.70 -3.47 -7.14
C GLY A 362 4.31 -3.63 -7.78
N CYS A 363 4.02 -2.80 -8.78
CA CYS A 363 2.76 -2.89 -9.54
C CYS A 363 2.93 -3.60 -10.90
N LEU A 364 1.82 -4.09 -11.43
CA LEU A 364 1.66 -4.55 -12.81
C LEU A 364 0.41 -3.90 -13.38
N PHE A 365 0.46 -3.49 -14.64
CA PHE A 365 -0.70 -2.99 -15.35
C PHE A 365 -0.63 -3.29 -16.84
N ASP A 366 -1.79 -3.51 -17.46
CA ASP A 366 -1.92 -3.61 -18.91
C ASP A 366 -3.37 -3.37 -19.36
N SER A 367 -3.53 -2.89 -20.59
CA SER A 367 -4.83 -2.65 -21.22
C SER A 367 -5.48 -3.90 -21.83
N ASN A 368 -4.72 -4.99 -22.01
CA ASN A 368 -5.17 -6.26 -22.59
C ASN A 368 -4.76 -7.47 -21.71
N PRO A 369 -5.17 -7.50 -20.42
CA PRO A 369 -4.84 -8.59 -19.52
C PRO A 369 -5.54 -9.89 -19.96
N LYS A 370 -4.79 -10.99 -20.02
CA LYS A 370 -5.30 -12.31 -20.35
C LYS A 370 -5.56 -13.13 -19.09
N VAL A 371 -4.52 -13.27 -18.24
CA VAL A 371 -4.55 -13.99 -16.97
C VAL A 371 -3.68 -13.24 -15.96
N LEU A 372 -4.25 -12.94 -14.80
CA LEU A 372 -3.48 -12.54 -13.62
C LEU A 372 -3.20 -13.79 -12.80
N THR A 373 -1.97 -14.00 -12.37
CA THR A 373 -1.62 -15.00 -11.37
C THR A 373 -1.18 -14.30 -10.09
N VAL A 374 -1.78 -14.68 -8.97
CA VAL A 374 -1.42 -14.18 -7.63
C VAL A 374 -0.99 -15.36 -6.79
N THR A 375 0.22 -15.31 -6.25
CA THR A 375 0.79 -16.40 -5.43
C THR A 375 0.99 -15.91 -4.01
N VAL A 376 0.45 -16.63 -3.03
CA VAL A 376 0.70 -16.39 -1.60
C VAL A 376 1.78 -17.35 -1.08
N GLY A 377 2.68 -16.86 -0.23
CA GLY A 377 3.82 -17.61 0.32
C GLY A 377 5.16 -17.32 -0.38
N GLY A 378 5.21 -16.31 -1.23
CA GLY A 378 6.40 -15.93 -2.00
C GLY A 378 6.50 -16.67 -3.35
N ALA A 379 7.40 -16.19 -4.22
CA ALA A 379 7.64 -16.73 -5.54
C ALA A 379 8.28 -18.13 -5.53
#